data_AF-A0A2N2HBL6-F1
#
_entry.id   AF-A0A2N2HBL6-F1
#
_cell.length_a   1.000
_cell.length_b   1.000
_cell.length_c   1.000
_cell.angle_alpha   90.00
_cell.angle_beta   90.00
_cell.angle_gamma   90.00
#
_symmetry.space_group_name_H-M   'P 1'
#
loop_
_entity.id
_entity.type
_entity.pdbx_description
1 polymer ?
#
loop_
_entity_poly.entity_id
_entity_poly.type
_entity_poly.pdbx_seq_one_letter_code
_entity_poly.pdbx_strand_id
1 'polypeptide(L)' 'MAGKDGDTYRIKITAPPVEGKANHALIDYISGILEVPKGNVQIVSGESSRMKTLRIAGRSLKEIHERLDAAML' A
#
# COMPACT_ATOMS: atom_id res chain seq x y z
N MET A 1 -3.74 14.33 3.61
CA MET A 1 -3.10 14.67 2.33
C MET A 1 -2.57 13.38 1.75
N ALA A 2 -3.39 12.75 0.91
CA ALA A 2 -2.91 11.77 -0.04
C ALA A 2 -2.44 12.55 -1.28
N GLY A 3 -1.37 12.10 -1.91
CA GLY A 3 -0.77 12.77 -3.07
C GLY A 3 0.05 11.76 -3.85
N LYS A 4 -0.01 11.88 -5.17
CA LYS A 4 0.70 11.03 -6.12
C LYS A 4 1.87 11.82 -6.72
N ASP A 5 3.06 11.25 -6.68
CA ASP A 5 4.26 11.76 -7.36
C ASP A 5 4.79 10.63 -8.27
N GLY A 6 4.46 10.70 -9.55
CA GLY A 6 4.68 9.59 -10.49
C GLY A 6 3.95 8.32 -10.06
N ASP A 7 4.71 7.25 -9.79
CA ASP A 7 4.22 5.95 -9.28
C ASP A 7 4.21 5.86 -7.74
N THR A 8 4.49 6.96 -7.04
CA THR A 8 4.54 6.99 -5.58
C THR A 8 3.24 7.48 -4.99
N TYR A 9 2.63 6.68 -4.12
CA TYR A 9 1.43 7.02 -3.36
C TYR A 9 1.79 7.37 -1.92
N ARG A 10 1.33 8.52 -1.42
CA ARG A 10 1.55 8.92 -0.03
C ARG A 10 0.35 8.54 0.84
N ILE A 11 0.58 7.57 1.75
CA ILE A 11 -0.45 7.03 2.64
C ILE A 11 -0.12 7.44 4.08
N LYS A 12 -1.12 7.96 4.81
CA LYS A 12 -0.98 8.28 6.23
C LYS A 12 -1.56 7.14 7.07
N ILE A 13 -0.68 6.38 7.71
CA ILE A 13 -1.06 5.30 8.61
C ILE A 13 -0.98 5.81 10.05
N THR A 14 -2.04 5.62 10.82
CA THR A 14 -2.12 6.01 12.25
C THR A 14 -1.52 4.97 13.20
N ALA A 15 -0.97 3.88 12.68
CA ALA A 15 -0.35 2.84 13.47
C ALA A 15 0.95 3.35 14.14
N PRO A 16 1.18 3.02 15.43
CA PRO A 16 2.39 3.42 16.12
C PRO A 16 3.63 2.76 15.47
N PRO A 17 4.80 3.40 15.48
CA PRO A 17 6.03 2.91 14.84
C PRO A 17 6.71 1.80 15.66
N VAL A 18 5.93 0.93 16.29
CA VAL A 18 6.40 -0.30 16.94
C VAL A 18 6.46 -1.43 15.91
N GLU A 19 7.52 -2.24 16.01
CA GLU A 19 7.92 -3.26 15.03
C GLU A 19 6.75 -3.95 14.32
N GLY A 20 6.72 -3.84 12.99
CA GLY A 20 5.78 -4.53 12.11
C GLY A 20 4.35 -3.97 12.06
N LYS A 21 3.88 -3.18 13.04
CA LYS A 21 2.49 -2.69 13.05
C LYS A 21 2.15 -1.78 11.87
N ALA A 22 3.10 -0.90 11.49
CA ALA A 22 2.94 -0.05 10.32
C ALA A 22 2.90 -0.87 9.01
N ASN A 23 3.66 -1.97 8.93
CA ASN A 23 3.67 -2.85 7.77
C ASN A 23 2.36 -3.60 7.63
N HIS A 24 1.88 -4.19 8.74
CA HIS A 24 0.59 -4.88 8.76
C HIS A 24 -0.56 -3.95 8.44
N ALA A 25 -0.59 -2.75 9.02
CA ALA A 25 -1.62 -1.77 8.71
C ALA A 25 -1.57 -1.31 7.24
N LEU A 26 -0.39 -1.20 6.64
CA LEU A 26 -0.25 -0.90 5.21
C LEU A 26 -0.79 -2.03 4.35
N ILE A 27 -0.39 -3.27 4.64
CA ILE A 27 -0.84 -4.47 3.91
C ILE A 27 -2.36 -4.60 4.00
N ASP A 28 -2.92 -4.41 5.20
CA ASP A 28 -4.36 -4.45 5.46
C ASP A 28 -5.10 -3.39 4.63
N TYR A 29 -4.64 -2.14 4.71
CA TYR A 29 -5.21 -1.03 3.97
C TYR A 29 -5.18 -1.24 2.44
N ILE A 30 -4.03 -1.66 1.90
CA ILE A 30 -3.87 -1.90 0.47
C ILE A 30 -4.69 -3.11 0.01
N SER A 31 -4.73 -4.18 0.80
CA SER A 31 -5.56 -5.36 0.50
C SER A 31 -7.05 -5.01 0.44
N GLY A 32 -7.51 -4.12 1.33
CA GLY A 32 -8.88 -3.63 1.34
C GLY A 32 -9.23 -2.77 0.11
N ILE A 33 -8.36 -1.83 -0.28
CA ILE A 33 -8.60 -0.99 -1.46
C ILE A 33 -8.66 -1.82 -2.75
N LEU A 34 -7.73 -2.76 -2.88
CA LEU A 34 -7.57 -3.56 -4.10
C LEU A 34 -8.47 -4.79 -4.12
N GLU A 35 -9.17 -5.08 -3.02
CA GLU A 35 -10.01 -6.27 -2.83
C GLU A 35 -9.25 -7.55 -3.21
N VAL A 36 -8.02 -7.69 -2.69
CA VAL A 36 -7.17 -8.87 -2.87
C VAL A 36 -6.84 -9.51 -1.52
N PRO A 37 -6.56 -10.82 -1.46
CA PRO A 37 -6.11 -11.46 -0.22
C PRO A 37 -4.84 -10.78 0.32
N LYS A 38 -4.70 -10.68 1.64
CA LYS A 38 -3.49 -10.09 2.28
C LYS A 38 -2.20 -10.78 1.83
N GLY A 39 -2.24 -12.09 1.60
CA GLY A 39 -1.10 -12.86 1.09
C GLY A 39 -0.62 -12.43 -0.30
N ASN A 40 -1.45 -11.72 -1.06
CA ASN A 40 -1.09 -11.16 -2.36
C ASN A 40 -0.41 -9.79 -2.27
N VAL A 41 -0.32 -9.20 -1.07
CA VAL A 41 0.32 -7.90 -0.85
C VAL A 41 1.56 -8.11 0.02
N GLN A 42 2.73 -7.88 -0.56
CA GLN A 42 4.01 -8.10 0.12
C GLN A 42 4.89 -6.87 0.03
N ILE A 43 5.53 -6.49 1.13
CA ILE A 43 6.58 -5.46 1.10
C ILE A 43 7.86 -6.14 0.61
N VAL A 44 8.36 -5.72 -0.54
CA VAL A 44 9.60 -6.26 -1.12
C VAL A 44 10.82 -5.38 -0.84
N SER A 45 10.59 -4.12 -0.42
CA SER A 45 11.66 -3.21 -0.02
C SER A 45 11.15 -2.09 0.89
N GLY A 46 12.06 -1.53 1.69
CA GLY A 46 11.76 -0.37 2.55
C GLY A 46 10.99 -0.72 3.84
N GLU A 47 11.13 -1.94 4.36
CA GLU A 47 10.42 -2.36 5.57
C GLU A 47 10.69 -1.44 6.78
N SER A 48 11.92 -0.95 6.93
CA SER A 48 12.32 0.02 7.97
C SER A 48 12.21 1.49 7.51
N SER A 49 11.74 1.73 6.29
CA SER A 49 11.66 3.07 5.67
C SER A 49 10.22 3.56 5.55
N ARG A 50 10.06 4.88 5.41
CA ARG A 50 8.77 5.52 5.08
C ARG A 50 8.33 5.27 3.64
N MET A 51 9.30 5.06 2.74
CA MET A 51 9.07 4.65 1.36
C MET A 51 9.14 3.13 1.30
N LYS A 52 8.07 2.50 0.82
CA LYS A 52 7.91 1.05 0.76
C LYS A 52 7.53 0.64 -0.65
N THR A 53 8.19 -0.39 -1.16
CA THR A 53 7.83 -1.00 -2.44
C THR A 53 7.00 -2.24 -2.14
N LEU A 54 5.80 -2.30 -2.72
CA LEU A 54 4.87 -3.41 -2.55
C LEU A 54 4.80 -4.23 -3.84
N ARG A 55 4.86 -5.54 -3.70
CA ARG A 55 4.47 -6.49 -4.74
C ARG A 55 3.02 -6.88 -4.52
N ILE A 56 2.23 -6.79 -5.59
CA ILE A 56 0.81 -7.09 -5.57
C ILE A 56 0.51 -8.16 -6.62
N ALA A 57 -0.19 -9.22 -6.20
CA ALA A 57 -0.62 -10.30 -7.07
C ALA A 57 -2.15 -10.34 -7.23
N GLY A 58 -2.64 -10.85 -8.36
CA GLY A 58 -4.07 -11.06 -8.61
C GLY A 58 -4.82 -9.84 -9.17
N ARG A 59 -4.11 -8.78 -9.59
CA ARG A 59 -4.67 -7.62 -10.31
C ARG A 59 -3.67 -7.15 -11.37
N SER A 60 -4.16 -6.55 -12.45
CA SER A 60 -3.31 -5.88 -13.42
C SER A 60 -2.82 -4.52 -12.89
N LEU A 61 -1.69 -4.03 -13.41
CA LEU A 61 -1.12 -2.73 -13.01
C LEU A 61 -2.11 -1.57 -13.25
N LYS A 62 -2.87 -1.64 -14.34
CA LYS A 62 -3.92 -0.66 -14.65
C LYS A 62 -4.99 -0.62 -13.56
N GLU A 63 -5.57 -1.77 -13.20
CA GLU A 63 -6.59 -1.84 -12.15
C GLU A 63 -6.08 -1.35 -10.80
N ILE A 64 -4.82 -1.69 -10.47
CA ILE A 64 -4.19 -1.22 -9.23
C ILE A 64 -4.15 0.31 -9.21
N HIS A 65 -3.69 0.94 -10.30
CA HIS A 65 -3.66 2.39 -10.40
C HIS A 65 -5.05 3.00 -10.31
N GLU A 66 -6.03 2.49 -11.06
CA GLU A 66 -7.40 3.02 -11.06
C GLU A 66 -8.02 2.99 -9.66
N ARG A 67 -7.83 1.90 -8.91
CA ARG A 67 -8.38 1.76 -7.56
C ARG A 67 -7.63 2.60 -6.52
N LEU A 68 -6.31 2.72 -6.62
CA LEU A 68 -5.54 3.56 -5.72
C LEU A 68 -5.84 5.04 -5.96
N ASP A 69 -5.92 5.49 -7.22
CA ASP A 69 -6.34 6.86 -7.56
C ASP A 69 -7.74 7.15 -7.01
N ALA A 70 -8.71 6.24 -7.19
CA ALA A 70 -10.07 6.41 -6.65
C ALA A 70 -10.14 6.49 -5.12
N ALA A 71 -9.26 5.76 -4.40
CA ALA A 71 -9.24 5.72 -2.94
C ALA A 71 -8.40 6.84 -2.29
N MET A 72 -7.57 7.54 -3.08
CA MET A 72 -6.59 8.52 -2.61
C MET A 72 -6.82 9.95 -3.15
N LEU A 73 -7.98 10.17 -3.78
CA LEU A 73 -8.51 11.49 -4.16
C LEU A 73 -8.94 12.32 -2.94
#